data_AF-A0A6A5SS03-F1
#
_entry.id   AF-A0A6A5SS03-F1
#
_cell.length_a   1.000
_cell.length_b   1.000
_cell.length_c   1.000
_cell.angle_alpha   90.00
_cell.angle_beta   90.00
_cell.angle_gamma   90.00
#
_symmetry.space_group_name_H-M   'P 1'
#
loop_
_entity.id
_entity.type
_entity.pdbx_description
1 polymer ?
#
loop_
_entity_poly.entity_id
_entity_poly.type
_entity_poly.pdbx_seq_one_letter_code
_entity_poly.pdbx_strand_id
1 'polypeptide(L)'
;VHTSKATKLYLECHGIWTIEHPPYSPDLNPIEHLWWALKRTLHLTHPELDTIGSSQEDWDRFCEALKEAWLAIPNTLICKLIYSMPRRLAAVEEAHGYQTKY
;
A
#
# COMPACT_ATOMS: atom_id res chain seq x y z
N VAL A 1 5.80 -7.47 -15.10
CA VAL A 1 6.60 -6.22 -15.08
C VAL A 1 7.73 -6.28 -14.06
N HIS A 2 7.46 -6.47 -12.76
CA HIS A 2 8.47 -6.45 -11.69
C HIS A 2 9.64 -7.45 -11.81
N THR A 3 9.44 -8.59 -12.47
CA THR A 3 10.47 -9.64 -12.66
C THR A 3 11.08 -9.66 -14.07
N SER A 4 10.77 -8.68 -14.91
CA SER A 4 11.31 -8.59 -16.26
C SER A 4 12.83 -8.41 -16.27
N LYS A 5 13.49 -8.78 -17.38
CA LYS A 5 14.95 -8.61 -17.53
C LYS A 5 15.38 -7.15 -17.30
N ALA A 6 14.64 -6.21 -17.88
CA ALA A 6 14.91 -4.78 -17.75
C ALA A 6 14.79 -4.31 -16.28
N THR A 7 13.73 -4.73 -15.58
CA THR A 7 13.53 -4.36 -14.17
C THR A 7 14.61 -4.96 -13.26
N LYS A 8 14.95 -6.24 -13.44
CA LYS A 8 16.01 -6.89 -12.65
C LYS A 8 17.36 -6.19 -12.84
N LEU A 9 17.73 -5.88 -14.08
CA LEU A 9 18.96 -5.15 -14.39
C LEU A 9 18.96 -3.77 -13.75
N TYR A 10 17.85 -3.04 -13.81
CA TYR A 10 17.73 -1.74 -13.18
C TYR A 10 17.97 -1.82 -11.67
N LEU A 11 17.32 -2.77 -10.98
CA LEU A 11 17.48 -2.95 -9.53
C LEU A 11 18.93 -3.28 -9.16
N GLU A 12 19.57 -4.17 -9.92
CA GLU A 12 20.98 -4.55 -9.73
C GLU A 12 21.93 -3.36 -9.93
N CYS A 13 21.78 -2.62 -11.03
CA CYS A 13 22.60 -1.43 -11.31
C CYS A 13 22.46 -0.32 -10.26
N HIS A 14 21.34 -0.27 -9.53
CA HIS A 14 21.09 0.71 -8.46
C HIS A 14 21.34 0.15 -7.06
N GLY A 15 21.84 -1.09 -6.92
CA GLY A 15 22.12 -1.71 -5.62
C GLY A 15 20.87 -1.95 -4.76
N ILE A 16 19.70 -2.12 -5.39
CA ILE A 16 18.43 -2.33 -4.69
C ILE A 16 18.23 -3.83 -4.47
N TRP A 17 18.26 -4.25 -3.21
CA TRP A 17 17.99 -5.63 -2.80
C TRP A 17 16.48 -5.88 -2.73
N THR A 18 16.01 -6.90 -3.46
CA THR A 18 14.63 -7.34 -3.40
C THR A 18 14.42 -8.38 -2.31
N ILE A 19 13.26 -8.32 -1.67
CA ILE A 19 12.78 -9.39 -0.79
C ILE A 19 12.02 -10.44 -1.60
N GLU A 20 12.12 -11.70 -1.18
CA GLU A 20 11.23 -12.73 -1.67
C GLU A 20 9.83 -12.50 -1.08
N HIS A 21 8.82 -12.44 -1.95
CA HIS A 21 7.43 -12.25 -1.54
C HIS A 21 6.59 -13.40 -2.10
N PRO A 22 5.96 -14.21 -1.24
CA PRO A 22 5.16 -15.34 -1.69
C PRO A 22 3.94 -14.88 -2.48
N PRO A 23 3.49 -15.65 -3.49
CA PRO A 23 2.29 -15.33 -4.23
C PRO A 23 1.06 -15.35 -3.31
N TYR A 24 0.03 -14.57 -3.65
CA TYR A 24 -1.25 -14.51 -2.92
C TYR A 24 -1.14 -14.17 -1.42
N SER A 25 -0.09 -13.45 -1.01
CA SER A 25 0.15 -13.09 0.40
C SER A 25 0.01 -11.57 0.64
N PRO A 26 -1.17 -10.97 0.41
CA PRO A 26 -1.39 -9.54 0.65
C PRO A 26 -1.23 -9.18 2.14
N ASP A 27 -1.41 -10.15 3.02
CA ASP A 27 -1.22 -10.01 4.47
C ASP A 27 0.25 -9.78 4.86
N LEU A 28 1.19 -10.18 4.00
CA LEU A 28 2.61 -9.85 4.10
C LEU A 28 2.99 -8.54 3.38
N ASN A 29 2.01 -7.80 2.84
CA ASN A 29 2.25 -6.54 2.14
C ASN A 29 1.68 -5.35 2.95
N PRO A 30 2.50 -4.65 3.76
CA PRO A 30 2.02 -3.57 4.62
C PRO A 30 1.34 -2.41 3.87
N ILE A 31 1.61 -2.25 2.57
CA ILE A 31 1.00 -1.18 1.78
C ILE A 31 -0.51 -1.36 1.63
N GLU A 32 -1.04 -2.59 1.73
CA GLU A 32 -2.49 -2.83 1.67
C GLU A 32 -3.22 -2.12 2.81
N HIS A 33 -2.63 -2.12 4.00
CA HIS A 33 -3.13 -1.38 5.16
C HIS A 33 -3.00 0.14 4.96
N LEU A 34 -1.96 0.58 4.27
CA LEU A 34 -1.77 1.98 3.94
C LEU A 34 -2.81 2.46 2.93
N TRP A 35 -3.17 1.63 1.94
CA TRP A 35 -4.27 1.93 1.01
C TRP A 35 -5.62 1.99 1.70
N TRP A 36 -5.87 1.12 2.68
CA TRP A 36 -7.07 1.23 3.50
C TRP A 36 -7.10 2.57 4.27
N ALA A 37 -5.97 2.95 4.87
CA ALA A 37 -5.86 4.23 5.58
C ALA A 37 -6.06 5.43 4.65
N LEU A 38 -5.46 5.41 3.45
CA LEU A 38 -5.61 6.45 2.45
C LEU A 38 -7.08 6.62 2.04
N LYS A 39 -7.77 5.53 1.68
CA LYS A 39 -9.20 5.57 1.33
C LYS A 39 -10.02 6.12 2.48
N ARG A 40 -9.77 5.66 3.70
CA ARG A 40 -10.46 6.15 4.89
C ARG A 40 -10.24 7.65 5.11
N THR A 41 -9.01 8.13 4.99
CA THR A 41 -8.70 9.56 5.10
C THR A 41 -9.45 10.35 4.03
N LEU A 42 -9.39 9.89 2.77
CA LEU A 42 -10.07 10.54 1.65
C LEU A 42 -11.59 10.67 1.87
N HIS A 43 -12.26 9.60 2.32
CA HIS A 43 -13.71 9.65 2.60
C HIS A 43 -14.06 10.57 3.77
N LEU A 44 -13.15 10.72 4.75
CA LEU A 44 -13.37 11.59 5.91
C LEU A 44 -13.11 13.06 5.60
N THR A 45 -12.10 13.37 4.77
CA THR A 45 -11.71 14.75 4.46
C THR A 45 -12.39 15.32 3.22
N HIS A 46 -12.79 14.45 2.28
CA HIS A 46 -13.45 14.82 1.02
C HIS A 46 -14.71 13.96 0.77
N PRO A 47 -15.72 14.00 1.66
CA PRO A 47 -16.94 13.20 1.51
C PRO A 47 -17.72 13.54 0.23
N GLU A 48 -17.51 14.72 -0.35
CA GLU A 48 -18.11 15.11 -1.63
C GLU A 48 -17.68 14.22 -2.80
N LEU A 49 -16.51 13.55 -2.69
CA LEU A 49 -15.98 12.68 -3.73
C LEU A 49 -16.77 11.38 -3.91
N ASP A 50 -17.60 10.99 -2.94
CA ASP A 50 -18.43 9.78 -3.03
C ASP A 50 -19.51 9.88 -4.12
N THR A 51 -19.78 11.09 -4.61
CA THR A 51 -20.84 11.38 -5.59
C THR A 51 -20.38 12.11 -6.85
N ILE A 52 -19.06 12.20 -7.08
CA ILE A 52 -18.53 12.95 -8.24
C ILE A 52 -18.88 12.27 -9.56
N GLY A 53 -18.93 13.08 -10.61
CA GLY A 53 -19.07 12.59 -11.98
C GLY A 53 -17.78 11.96 -12.51
N SER A 54 -17.72 11.79 -13.82
CA SER A 54 -16.55 11.25 -14.52
C SER A 54 -15.94 12.26 -15.49
N SER A 55 -16.16 13.55 -15.25
CA SER A 55 -15.54 14.60 -16.05
C SER A 55 -14.03 14.69 -15.75
N GLN A 56 -13.27 15.36 -16.64
CA GLN A 56 -11.86 15.60 -16.38
C GLN A 56 -11.65 16.45 -15.12
N GLU A 57 -12.53 17.42 -14.87
CA GLU A 57 -12.49 18.26 -13.67
C GLU A 57 -12.74 17.44 -12.40
N ASP A 58 -13.68 16.48 -12.43
CA ASP A 58 -13.90 15.55 -11.32
C ASP A 58 -12.66 14.70 -11.05
N TRP A 59 -11.99 14.23 -12.10
CA TRP A 59 -10.74 13.48 -11.98
C TRP A 59 -9.64 14.34 -11.36
N ASP A 60 -9.45 15.57 -11.85
CA ASP A 60 -8.42 16.47 -11.34
C ASP A 60 -8.65 16.77 -9.85
N ARG A 61 -9.91 17.00 -9.44
CA ARG A 61 -10.29 17.16 -8.03
C ARG A 61 -10.01 15.92 -7.21
N PHE A 62 -10.34 14.73 -7.71
CA PHE A 62 -10.03 13.47 -7.03
C PHE A 62 -8.52 13.28 -6.86
N CYS A 63 -7.73 13.60 -7.88
CA CYS A 63 -6.26 13.55 -7.84
C CYS A 63 -5.67 14.45 -6.76
N GLU A 64 -6.12 15.70 -6.66
CA GLU A 64 -5.63 16.63 -5.64
C GLU A 64 -6.02 16.19 -4.23
N ALA A 65 -7.28 15.80 -4.03
CA ALA A 65 -7.74 15.27 -2.75
C ALA A 65 -6.98 14.00 -2.33
N LEU A 66 -6.60 13.14 -3.28
CA LEU A 66 -5.79 11.96 -3.00
C LEU A 66 -4.39 12.33 -2.50
N LYS A 67 -3.77 13.37 -3.08
CA LYS A 67 -2.46 13.88 -2.63
C LYS A 67 -2.57 14.48 -1.22
N GLU A 68 -3.61 15.26 -0.95
CA GLU A 68 -3.87 15.84 0.37
C GLU A 68 -4.08 14.74 1.42
N ALA A 69 -4.94 13.76 1.11
CA ALA A 69 -5.18 12.62 1.98
C ALA A 69 -3.92 11.79 2.24
N TRP A 70 -3.05 11.64 1.24
CA TRP A 70 -1.75 10.97 1.39
C TRP A 70 -0.81 11.72 2.33
N LEU A 71 -0.69 13.05 2.16
CA LEU A 71 0.14 13.89 3.02
C LEU A 71 -0.37 13.96 4.47
N ALA A 72 -1.67 13.77 4.67
CA ALA A 72 -2.28 13.70 6.00
C ALA A 72 -2.01 12.38 6.74
N ILE A 73 -1.53 11.33 6.06
CA ILE A 73 -1.22 10.06 6.73
C ILE A 73 -0.01 10.26 7.66
N PRO A 74 -0.14 9.98 8.97
CA PRO A 74 0.95 10.20 9.89
C PRO A 74 2.08 9.19 9.64
N ASN A 75 3.32 9.67 9.58
CA ASN A 75 4.52 8.81 9.48
C ASN A 75 4.56 7.72 10.56
N THR A 76 3.99 7.98 11.74
CA THR A 76 3.88 6.98 12.81
C THR A 76 3.07 5.75 12.39
N LEU A 77 2.07 5.88 11.52
CA LEU A 77 1.33 4.74 10.97
C LEU A 77 2.23 3.92 10.05
N ILE A 78 2.94 4.59 9.14
CA ILE A 78 3.87 3.94 8.20
C ILE A 78 4.94 3.16 8.98
N CYS A 79 5.57 3.77 9.97
CA CYS A 79 6.54 3.09 10.84
C CYS A 79 5.92 1.88 11.55
N LYS A 80 4.71 2.01 12.13
CA LYS A 80 4.01 0.89 12.78
C LYS A 80 3.74 -0.27 11.82
N LEU A 81 3.39 0.01 10.57
CA LEU A 81 3.16 -1.00 9.54
C LEU A 81 4.46 -1.74 9.19
N ILE A 82 5.55 -1.01 8.99
CA ILE A 82 6.88 -1.60 8.73
C ILE A 82 7.32 -2.48 9.93
N TYR A 83 7.25 -1.95 11.15
CA TYR A 83 7.66 -2.68 12.36
C TYR A 83 6.73 -3.84 12.71
N SER A 84 5.55 -3.96 12.06
CA SER A 84 4.66 -5.11 12.25
C SER A 84 5.11 -6.36 11.50
N MET A 85 6.04 -6.26 10.54
CA MET A 85 6.44 -7.37 9.67
C MET A 85 6.89 -8.64 10.39
N PRO A 86 7.72 -8.60 11.45
CA PRO A 86 8.06 -9.82 12.19
C PRO A 86 6.83 -10.53 12.77
N ARG A 87 5.82 -9.77 13.19
CA ARG A 87 4.58 -10.30 13.74
C ARG A 87 3.65 -10.88 12.66
N ARG A 88 3.68 -10.32 11.44
CA ARG A 88 2.95 -10.84 10.27
C ARG A 88 3.54 -12.17 9.81
N LEU A 89 4.87 -12.24 9.74
CA LEU A 89 5.60 -13.46 9.40
C LEU A 89 5.31 -14.60 10.40
N ALA A 90 5.38 -14.31 11.70
CA ALA A 90 5.03 -15.28 12.74
C ALA A 90 3.57 -15.77 12.64
N ALA A 91 2.64 -14.88 12.26
CA ALA A 91 1.24 -15.27 12.06
C ALA A 91 1.06 -16.19 10.84
N VAL A 92 1.79 -15.97 9.76
CA VAL A 92 1.77 -16.86 8.58
C VAL A 92 2.38 -18.22 8.92
N GLU A 93 3.44 -18.24 9.72
CA GLU A 93 4.04 -19.48 10.22
C GLU A 93 3.07 -20.28 11.10
N GLU A 94 2.43 -19.62 12.07
CA GLU A 94 1.40 -20.21 12.93
C GLU A 94 0.19 -20.71 12.12
N ALA A 95 -0.18 -19.97 11.07
CA ALA A 95 -1.21 -20.37 10.13
C ALA A 95 -0.74 -21.40 9.10
N HIS A 96 0.48 -21.94 9.17
CA HIS A 96 1.03 -22.89 8.21
C HIS A 96 0.93 -22.43 6.74
N GLY A 97 1.12 -21.14 6.48
CA GLY A 97 1.02 -20.54 5.16
C GLY A 97 -0.41 -20.17 4.73
N TYR A 98 -1.43 -20.41 5.56
CA TYR A 98 -2.79 -19.93 5.32
C TYR A 98 -2.94 -18.45 5.68
N GLN A 99 -4.08 -17.88 5.27
CA GLN A 99 -4.40 -16.47 5.43
C GLN A 99 -4.39 -16.04 6.90
N THR A 100 -3.84 -14.86 7.16
CA THR A 100 -3.85 -14.24 8.48
C THR A 100 -4.85 -13.08 8.56
N LYS A 101 -4.95 -12.46 9.74
CA LYS A 101 -5.79 -11.27 9.98
C LYS A 101 -5.23 -9.96 9.39
N TYR A 102 -4.04 -10.02 8.79
CA TYR A 102 -3.26 -8.86 8.35
C TYR A 102 -3.42 -8.55 6.86
#